data_AF-A0A535PML8-F1
#
_entry.id   AF-A0A535PML8-F1
#
_cell.length_a   1.000
_cell.length_b   1.000
_cell.length_c   1.000
_cell.angle_alpha   90.00
_cell.angle_beta   90.00
_cell.angle_gamma   90.00
#
_symmetry.space_group_name_H-M   'P 1'
#
loop_
_entity.id
_entity.type
_entity.pdbx_description
1 polymer ?
#
loop_
_entity_poly.entity_id
_entity_poly.type
_entity_poly.pdbx_seq_one_letter_code
_entity_poly.pdbx_strand_id
1 'polypeptide(L)'
;MRRLRAMTKGRDNAAESLSDVLELVRIRRQSGSLSIERFQGGRFEEGEIYFQGGQPTYARTGNMSGQEALTWMLNWHQVFF
;
A
#
# COMPACT_ATOMS: atom_id res chain seq x y z
N MET A 1 0.07 -22.28 -12.57
CA MET A 1 -0.76 -21.23 -11.95
C MET A 1 0.04 -20.57 -10.83
N ARG A 2 0.43 -19.29 -10.98
CA ARG A 2 1.14 -18.54 -9.92
C ARG A 2 0.16 -18.20 -8.81
N ARG A 3 0.34 -18.77 -7.62
CA ARG A 3 -0.34 -18.31 -6.39
C ARG A 3 0.18 -16.91 -6.09
N LEU A 4 -0.67 -15.89 -6.21
CA LEU A 4 -0.44 -14.59 -5.61
C LEU A 4 -0.47 -14.82 -4.08
N ARG A 5 0.70 -14.83 -3.44
CA ARG A 5 0.77 -14.75 -1.98
C ARG A 5 0.21 -13.38 -1.62
N ALA A 6 -0.95 -13.34 -0.97
CA ALA A 6 -1.36 -12.17 -0.22
C ALA A 6 -0.27 -11.92 0.83
N MET A 7 0.52 -10.87 0.65
CA MET A 7 1.44 -10.40 1.67
C MET A 7 0.59 -9.67 2.70
N THR A 8 0.57 -10.22 3.92
CA THR A 8 0.11 -9.62 5.18
C THR A 8 -1.16 -8.76 5.08
N LYS A 9 -2.28 -9.30 5.59
CA LYS A 9 -3.46 -8.51 5.90
C LYS A 9 -3.05 -7.53 7.01
N GLY A 10 -2.81 -6.28 6.62
CA GLY A 10 -2.24 -5.25 7.47
C GLY A 10 -3.02 -5.04 8.75
N ARG A 11 -2.28 -5.08 9.86
CA ARG A 11 -2.69 -4.67 11.23
C ARG A 11 -1.54 -4.77 12.22
N ASP A 12 -0.46 -5.47 11.88
CA ASP A 12 0.66 -5.72 12.80
C ASP A 12 1.85 -4.76 12.60
N ASN A 13 1.95 -4.05 11.47
CA ASN A 13 3.05 -3.11 11.21
C ASN A 13 2.53 -1.70 11.03
N ALA A 14 3.14 -0.75 11.74
CA ALA A 14 2.91 0.68 11.59
C ALA A 14 4.12 1.35 10.93
N ALA A 15 3.87 2.35 10.07
CA ALA A 15 4.90 3.21 9.50
C ALA A 15 4.49 4.69 9.57
N GLU A 16 5.49 5.56 9.63
CA GLU A 16 5.28 7.00 9.64
C GLU A 16 4.68 7.49 8.32
N SER A 17 5.14 6.95 7.18
CA SER A 17 4.61 7.27 5.86
C SER A 17 4.47 6.04 4.98
N LEU A 18 3.57 6.11 3.98
CA LEU A 18 3.51 5.08 2.94
C LEU A 18 4.83 4.99 2.15
N SER A 19 5.51 6.12 1.93
CA SER A 19 6.76 6.18 1.18
C SER A 19 7.85 5.26 1.76
N ASP A 20 7.96 5.19 3.09
CA ASP A 20 8.91 4.30 3.77
C ASP A 20 8.60 2.82 3.48
N VAL A 21 7.31 2.48 3.46
CA VAL A 21 6.86 1.11 3.15
C VAL A 21 7.15 0.76 1.70
N LEU A 22 6.90 1.68 0.77
CA LEU A 22 7.22 1.48 -0.65
C LEU A 22 8.73 1.31 -0.88
N GLU A 23 9.56 2.04 -0.14
CA GLU A 23 11.00 1.87 -0.19
C GLU A 23 11.44 0.48 0.29
N LEU A 24 10.86 -0.01 1.40
CA LEU A 24 11.11 -1.38 1.87
C LEU A 24 10.72 -2.43 0.83
N VAL A 25 9.54 -2.28 0.21
CA VAL A 25 9.06 -3.17 -0.88
C VAL A 25 10.00 -3.14 -2.08
N ARG A 26 10.48 -1.94 -2.45
CA ARG A 26 11.42 -1.73 -3.55
C ARG A 26 12.77 -2.41 -3.30
N ILE A 27 13.36 -2.21 -2.13
CA ILE A 27 14.64 -2.82 -1.74
C ILE A 27 14.54 -4.34 -1.75
N ARG A 28 13.43 -4.88 -1.22
CA ARG A 28 13.18 -6.33 -1.16
C ARG A 28 12.70 -6.92 -2.49
N ARG A 29 12.46 -6.10 -3.51
CA ARG A 29 11.90 -6.48 -4.82
C ARG A 29 10.62 -7.31 -4.69
N GLN A 30 9.79 -7.01 -3.70
CA GLN A 30 8.59 -7.77 -3.40
C GLN A 30 7.54 -7.64 -4.52
N SER A 31 6.77 -8.69 -4.73
CA SER A 31 5.66 -8.72 -5.69
C SER A 31 4.42 -9.25 -4.99
N GLY A 32 3.24 -8.82 -5.42
CA GLY A 32 1.97 -9.13 -4.77
C GLY A 32 1.15 -7.86 -4.54
N SER A 33 0.22 -7.90 -3.59
CA SER A 33 -0.48 -6.71 -3.12
C SER A 33 -0.08 -6.36 -1.69
N LEU A 34 -0.19 -5.09 -1.35
CA LEU A 34 -0.06 -4.52 -0.01
C LEU A 34 -1.37 -3.81 0.32
N SER A 35 -2.03 -4.24 1.39
CA SER A 35 -3.17 -3.53 1.96
C SER A 35 -2.65 -2.49 2.95
N ILE A 36 -3.10 -1.25 2.83
CA ILE A 36 -2.70 -0.14 3.69
C ILE A 36 -3.95 0.52 4.26
N GLU A 37 -3.93 0.78 5.55
CA GLU A 37 -4.98 1.51 6.26
C GLU A 37 -4.40 2.79 6.87
N ARG A 38 -5.19 3.87 6.94
CA ARG A 38 -4.89 5.04 7.77
C ARG A 38 -6.11 5.48 8.56
N PHE A 39 -5.86 6.07 9.72
CA PHE A 39 -6.88 6.74 10.51
C PHE A 39 -6.43 8.15 10.84
N GLN A 40 -7.04 9.17 10.21
CA GLN A 40 -6.65 10.56 10.39
C GLN A 40 -7.89 11.46 10.44
N GLY A 41 -7.94 12.37 11.42
CA GLY A 41 -9.04 13.34 11.53
C GLY A 41 -10.43 12.72 11.70
N GLY A 42 -10.51 11.54 12.31
CA GLY A 42 -11.78 10.78 12.45
C GLY A 42 -12.23 10.03 11.21
N ARG A 43 -11.43 10.04 10.12
CA ARG A 43 -11.72 9.31 8.89
C ARG A 43 -10.80 8.08 8.78
N PHE A 44 -11.42 6.94 8.54
CA PHE A 44 -10.74 5.72 8.14
C PHE A 44 -10.67 5.65 6.61
N GLU A 45 -9.49 5.36 6.08
CA GLU A 45 -9.28 5.08 4.67
C GLU A 45 -8.46 3.80 4.50
N GLU A 46 -8.85 2.99 3.52
CA GLU A 46 -8.18 1.76 3.12
C GLU A 46 -7.77 1.88 1.66
N GLY A 47 -6.60 1.35 1.32
CA GLY A 47 -6.12 1.26 -0.04
C GLY A 47 -5.31 -0.01 -0.27
N GLU A 48 -5.16 -0.37 -1.52
CA GLU A 48 -4.38 -1.52 -1.95
C GLU A 48 -3.44 -1.12 -3.08
N ILE A 49 -2.17 -1.54 -2.98
CA ILE A 49 -1.15 -1.32 -4.01
C ILE A 49 -0.63 -2.66 -4.48
N TYR A 50 -0.53 -2.83 -5.79
CA TYR A 50 0.00 -4.02 -6.44
C TYR A 50 1.42 -3.76 -6.92
N PHE A 51 2.28 -4.76 -6.77
CA PHE A 51 3.70 -4.68 -7.06
C PHE A 51 4.18 -5.81 -7.95
N GLN A 52 5.16 -5.49 -8.79
CA GLN A 52 5.96 -6.45 -9.53
C GLN A 52 7.44 -6.06 -9.40
N GLY A 53 8.25 -6.95 -8.82
CA GLY A 53 9.69 -6.71 -8.63
C GLY A 53 10.02 -5.49 -7.78
N GLY A 54 9.16 -5.14 -6.82
CA GLY A 54 9.29 -3.97 -5.95
C GLY A 54 8.77 -2.66 -6.56
N GLN A 55 8.22 -2.69 -7.77
CA GLN A 55 7.64 -1.53 -8.44
C GLN A 55 6.11 -1.55 -8.36
N PRO A 56 5.46 -0.45 -7.97
CA PRO A 56 4.00 -0.34 -8.04
C PRO A 56 3.52 -0.45 -9.49
N THR A 57 2.51 -1.28 -9.74
CA THR A 57 1.89 -1.45 -11.07
C THR A 57 0.44 -0.97 -11.10
N TYR A 58 -0.24 -0.94 -9.96
CA TYR A 58 -1.61 -0.48 -9.83
C TYR A 58 -1.91 -0.12 -8.37
N ALA A 59 -2.83 0.81 -8.14
CA ALA A 59 -3.33 1.16 -6.82
C ALA A 59 -4.83 1.43 -6.85
N ARG A 60 -5.51 1.28 -5.71
CA ARG A 60 -6.92 1.64 -5.55
C ARG A 60 -7.20 2.07 -4.11
N THR A 61 -8.09 3.04 -3.95
CA THR A 61 -8.60 3.49 -2.65
C THR A 61 -9.93 4.20 -2.83
N GLY A 62 -10.95 3.81 -2.06
CA GLY A 62 -12.32 4.29 -2.26
C GLY A 62 -12.77 4.20 -3.72
N ASN A 63 -13.08 5.35 -4.33
CA ASN A 63 -13.49 5.46 -5.74
C ASN A 63 -12.33 5.79 -6.70
N MET A 64 -11.11 5.97 -6.20
CA MET A 64 -9.92 6.31 -6.99
C MET A 64 -9.19 5.03 -7.39
N SER A 65 -8.58 5.04 -8.57
CA SER A 65 -7.76 3.92 -9.04
C SER A 65 -6.58 4.33 -9.91
N GLY A 66 -5.65 3.41 -10.14
CA GLY A 66 -4.44 3.63 -10.93
C GLY A 66 -3.53 4.70 -10.33
N GLN A 67 -2.99 5.56 -11.18
CA GLN A 67 -2.02 6.60 -10.79
C GLN A 67 -2.61 7.63 -9.82
N GLU A 68 -3.91 7.93 -9.96
CA GLU A 68 -4.60 8.90 -9.11
C GLU A 68 -4.67 8.39 -7.66
N ALA A 69 -5.09 7.14 -7.47
CA ALA A 69 -5.08 6.49 -6.17
C ALA A 69 -3.67 6.43 -5.57
N LEU A 70 -2.66 6.06 -6.37
CA LEU A 70 -1.28 6.01 -5.89
C LEU A 70 -0.81 7.38 -5.41
N THR A 71 -1.05 8.43 -6.19
CA THR A 71 -0.66 9.81 -5.84
C THR A 71 -1.37 10.29 -4.57
N TRP A 72 -2.65 9.97 -4.40
CA TRP A 72 -3.38 10.25 -3.16
C TRP A 72 -2.76 9.53 -1.96
N MET A 73 -2.54 8.21 -2.11
CA MET A 73 -2.01 7.36 -1.05
C MET A 73 -0.58 7.74 -0.63
N LEU A 74 0.25 8.27 -1.54
CA LEU A 74 1.61 8.73 -1.22
C LEU A 74 1.64 9.87 -0.18
N ASN A 75 0.52 10.57 0.02
CA ASN A 75 0.38 11.60 1.06
C ASN A 75 -0.08 11.02 2.41
N TRP A 76 -0.25 9.70 2.52
CA TRP A 76 -0.69 9.05 3.75
C TRP A 76 0.45 8.93 4.75
N HIS A 77 0.15 9.34 5.98
CA HIS A 77 1.02 9.25 7.13
C HIS A 77 0.33 8.42 8.21
N GLN A 78 1.09 7.87 9.15
CA GLN A 78 0.60 7.00 10.23
C GLN A 78 -0.24 5.84 9.66
N VAL A 79 0.43 5.04 8.82
CA VAL A 79 -0.21 3.94 8.07
C VAL A 79 0.02 2.59 8.72
N PHE A 80 -0.89 1.66 8.47
CA PHE A 80 -0.84 0.27 8.96
C PHE A 80 -0.86 -0.72 7.78
N PHE A 81 -0.02 -1.76 7.81
CA PHE A 81 0.17 -2.72 6.71
C PHE A 81 0.72 -4.10 7.14
#